data_AF-A0A2R7YWI1-F1
#
_entry.id   AF-A0A2R7YWI1-F1
#
_cell.length_a   1.000
_cell.length_b   1.000
_cell.length_c   1.000
_cell.angle_alpha   90.00
_cell.angle_beta   90.00
_cell.angle_gamma   90.00
#
_symmetry.space_group_name_H-M   'P 1'
#
loop_
_entity.id
_entity.type
_entity.pdbx_description
1 polymer ?
#
loop_
_entity_poly.entity_id
_entity_poly.type
_entity_poly.pdbx_seq_one_letter_code
_entity_poly.pdbx_strand_id
1 'polypeptide(L)'
;MTTKGRDDVATVIERTLQGGPRVLHIALDASTVPVRLAQEHDREVECLRWPVEPEEPWGPDVGRDTVDDWAQPFLVAPVDVVVVEDVLDDSRDADQFFRTLGTGPLVPGALVVVSGVRDLTGPITSSGFVLESDAAVALDERRHITVARFPSFTTARPQSPEADEASAAEVRRLAHELERTRELLARERATIAREMQSGKDELLAMDRQINDLQERLQRLRHKNVLLRARVAQVSRERDLSHTQVAALEQDLFLARDSRAVRAVASVVERARRRKDGA
;
A
#
# COMPACT_ATOMS: atom_id res chain seq x y z
N MET A 1 35.88 -29.98 -0.87
CA MET A 1 36.30 -28.62 -1.25
C MET A 1 35.54 -27.57 -0.41
N THR A 2 35.55 -27.66 0.93
CA THR A 2 34.40 -27.14 1.70
C THR A 2 34.74 -26.37 3.00
N THR A 3 36.01 -26.17 3.33
CA THR A 3 36.41 -25.34 4.48
C THR A 3 36.81 -23.93 4.05
N LYS A 4 37.55 -23.81 2.95
CA LYS A 4 38.11 -22.53 2.47
C LYS A 4 37.05 -21.48 2.10
N GLY A 5 36.04 -21.85 1.30
CA GLY A 5 34.93 -20.94 0.97
C GLY A 5 34.03 -20.59 2.15
N ARG A 6 34.10 -21.31 3.27
CA ARG A 6 33.36 -21.00 4.50
C ARG A 6 34.05 -19.89 5.30
N ASP A 7 35.38 -19.86 5.27
CA ASP A 7 36.20 -18.86 5.96
C ASP A 7 36.12 -17.49 5.26
N ASP A 8 36.03 -17.48 3.93
CA ASP A 8 35.79 -16.27 3.12
C ASP A 8 34.47 -15.59 3.50
N VAL A 9 33.38 -16.35 3.50
CA VAL A 9 32.03 -15.87 3.85
C VAL A 9 31.99 -15.37 5.29
N ALA A 10 32.65 -16.06 6.23
CA ALA A 10 32.71 -15.62 7.63
C ALA A 10 33.44 -14.27 7.76
N THR A 11 34.51 -14.07 7.00
CA THR A 11 35.29 -12.82 7.04
C THR A 11 34.51 -11.66 6.43
N VAL A 12 33.80 -11.87 5.32
CA VAL A 12 32.91 -10.84 4.74
C VAL A 12 31.81 -10.45 5.73
N ILE A 13 31.20 -11.42 6.40
CA ILE A 13 30.18 -11.17 7.42
C ILE A 13 30.77 -10.38 8.59
N GLU A 14 31.91 -10.78 9.14
CA GLU A 14 32.56 -10.08 10.25
C GLU A 14 32.84 -8.61 9.92
N ARG A 15 33.33 -8.32 8.71
CA ARG A 15 33.57 -6.94 8.25
C ARG A 15 32.26 -6.18 8.09
N THR A 16 31.23 -6.80 7.50
CA THR A 16 29.90 -6.19 7.32
C THR A 16 29.26 -5.81 8.66
N LEU A 17 29.46 -6.61 9.71
CA LEU A 17 28.88 -6.34 11.04
C LEU A 17 29.42 -5.07 11.72
N GLN A 18 30.55 -4.52 11.24
CA GLN A 18 31.13 -3.27 11.73
C GLN A 18 30.35 -2.02 11.26
N GLY A 19 29.38 -2.19 10.37
CA GLY A 19 28.47 -1.14 9.90
C GLY A 19 27.06 -1.22 10.50
N GLY A 20 26.18 -0.36 9.98
CA GLY A 20 24.80 -0.20 10.44
C GLY A 20 23.84 -1.31 9.99
N PRO A 21 22.57 -1.24 10.41
CA PRO A 21 21.59 -2.32 10.25
C PRO A 21 21.17 -2.63 8.81
N ARG A 22 21.22 -1.64 7.89
CA ARG A 22 20.76 -1.81 6.51
C ARG A 22 21.92 -2.13 5.57
N VAL A 23 21.83 -3.28 4.90
CA VAL A 23 22.87 -3.83 4.04
C VAL A 23 22.34 -4.01 2.62
N LEU A 24 23.02 -3.42 1.64
CA LEU A 24 22.83 -3.74 0.23
C LEU A 24 23.88 -4.76 -0.19
N HIS A 25 23.45 -5.90 -0.70
CA HIS A 25 24.32 -6.96 -1.21
C HIS A 25 24.24 -7.03 -2.73
N ILE A 26 25.39 -6.94 -3.41
CA ILE A 26 25.51 -6.92 -4.87
C ILE A 26 26.42 -8.08 -5.27
N ALA A 27 25.91 -9.02 -6.08
CA ALA A 27 26.68 -10.17 -6.54
C ALA A 27 26.29 -10.62 -7.95
N LEU A 28 27.20 -11.33 -8.63
CA LEU A 28 26.93 -12.01 -9.90
C LEU A 28 26.11 -13.30 -9.70
N ASP A 29 26.50 -14.07 -8.68
CA ASP A 29 25.97 -15.39 -8.38
C ASP A 29 25.30 -15.46 -7.00
N ALA A 30 24.58 -16.55 -6.75
CA ALA A 30 23.90 -16.78 -5.48
C ALA A 30 24.92 -16.90 -4.34
N SER A 31 24.89 -15.93 -3.43
CA SER A 31 25.72 -15.91 -2.22
C SER A 31 24.94 -16.36 -0.97
N THR A 32 25.65 -16.96 -0.03
CA THR A 32 25.10 -17.30 1.30
C THR A 32 25.22 -16.14 2.30
N VAL A 33 26.00 -15.09 1.98
CA VAL A 33 26.22 -13.92 2.84
C VAL A 33 24.90 -13.22 3.22
N PRO A 34 23.96 -12.92 2.29
CA PRO A 34 22.71 -12.25 2.64
C PRO A 34 21.83 -13.03 3.60
N VAL A 35 21.71 -14.35 3.36
CA VAL A 35 20.87 -15.24 4.17
C VAL A 35 21.40 -15.29 5.59
N ARG A 36 22.72 -15.38 5.77
CA ARG A 36 23.35 -15.41 7.10
C ARG A 36 23.26 -14.06 7.80
N LEU A 37 23.46 -12.95 7.10
CA LEU A 37 23.28 -11.61 7.69
C LEU A 37 21.84 -11.37 8.19
N ALA A 38 20.84 -11.79 7.42
CA ALA A 38 19.44 -11.66 7.81
C ALA A 38 19.05 -12.62 8.95
N GLN A 39 19.44 -13.90 8.86
CA GLN A 39 18.97 -14.93 9.82
C GLN A 39 19.80 -15.00 11.10
N GLU A 40 21.13 -14.82 11.02
CA GLU A 40 22.04 -14.97 12.16
C GLU A 40 22.31 -13.64 12.88
N HIS A 41 22.12 -12.51 12.18
CA HIS A 41 22.55 -11.19 12.66
C HIS A 41 21.49 -10.09 12.58
N ASP A 42 20.24 -10.44 12.24
CA ASP A 42 19.08 -9.54 12.23
C ASP A 42 19.30 -8.25 11.43
N ARG A 43 19.97 -8.37 10.27
CA ARG A 43 20.23 -7.25 9.36
C ARG A 43 19.12 -7.13 8.31
N GLU A 44 18.80 -5.88 7.96
CA GLU A 44 17.92 -5.59 6.82
C GLU A 44 18.75 -5.71 5.54
N VAL A 45 18.65 -6.84 4.83
CA VAL A 45 19.45 -7.10 3.63
C VAL A 45 18.61 -6.98 2.37
N GLU A 46 19.04 -6.09 1.47
CA GLU A 46 18.51 -5.98 0.11
C GLU A 46 19.52 -6.58 -0.87
N CYS A 47 19.07 -7.49 -1.74
CA CYS A 47 19.94 -8.21 -2.66
C CYS A 47 19.73 -7.73 -4.09
N LEU A 48 20.82 -7.36 -4.75
CA LEU A 48 20.84 -6.98 -6.14
C LEU A 48 21.73 -7.95 -6.93
N ARG A 49 21.17 -8.56 -7.97
CA ARG A 49 21.92 -9.39 -8.90
C ARG A 49 22.47 -8.54 -10.03
N TRP A 50 23.74 -8.73 -10.38
CA TRP A 50 24.41 -8.00 -11.45
C TRP A 50 24.77 -8.93 -12.64
N PRO A 51 24.63 -8.47 -13.90
CA PRO A 51 23.96 -7.23 -14.32
C PRO A 51 22.46 -7.28 -14.05
N VAL A 52 21.84 -6.12 -13.83
CA VAL A 52 20.38 -6.03 -13.65
C VAL A 52 19.72 -6.39 -14.97
N GLU A 53 18.94 -7.48 -15.00
CA GLU A 53 18.10 -7.77 -16.16
C GLU A 53 17.08 -6.63 -16.31
N PRO A 54 16.93 -6.02 -17.50
CA PRO A 54 15.96 -4.94 -17.67
C PRO A 54 14.55 -5.48 -17.41
N GLU A 55 13.91 -5.01 -16.35
CA GLU A 55 12.49 -5.28 -16.12
C GLU A 55 11.67 -4.70 -17.28
N GLU A 56 10.69 -5.47 -17.77
CA GLU A 56 9.75 -5.07 -18.82
C GLU A 56 9.14 -3.69 -18.50
N PRO A 57 9.26 -2.69 -19.39
CA PRO A 57 8.85 -1.33 -19.08
C PRO A 57 7.33 -1.23 -18.93
N TRP A 58 6.86 -1.02 -17.70
CA TRP A 58 5.51 -0.51 -17.46
C TRP A 58 5.50 1.02 -17.65
N GLY A 59 5.20 1.47 -18.86
CA GLY A 59 4.91 2.89 -19.13
C GLY A 59 5.32 3.34 -20.54
N PRO A 60 4.70 4.42 -21.08
CA PRO A 60 5.05 4.93 -22.41
C PRO A 60 6.46 5.53 -22.40
N ASP A 61 7.24 5.18 -23.42
CA ASP A 61 8.62 5.61 -23.67
C ASP A 61 8.76 7.14 -23.65
N VAL A 62 9.17 7.68 -22.50
CA VAL A 62 9.70 9.04 -22.42
C VAL A 62 11.22 8.92 -22.52
N GLY A 63 11.73 9.07 -23.74
CA GLY A 63 13.13 9.39 -24.06
C GLY A 63 14.18 8.90 -23.07
N ARG A 64 14.33 7.58 -22.92
CA ARG A 64 15.48 6.98 -22.23
C ARG A 64 16.69 7.00 -23.17
N ASP A 65 17.28 8.18 -23.35
CA ASP A 65 18.63 8.28 -23.88
C ASP A 65 19.58 7.63 -22.87
N THR A 66 20.15 6.48 -23.25
CA THR A 66 21.35 5.82 -22.69
C THR A 66 21.79 6.31 -21.31
N VAL A 67 20.96 6.05 -20.29
CA VAL A 67 21.40 6.15 -18.90
C VAL A 67 22.26 4.92 -18.69
N ASP A 68 23.58 5.13 -18.54
CA ASP A 68 24.57 4.07 -18.29
C ASP A 68 24.00 2.99 -17.37
N ASP A 69 24.12 1.71 -17.75
CA ASP A 69 23.60 0.52 -17.04
C ASP A 69 23.89 0.51 -15.53
N TRP A 70 24.88 1.29 -15.08
CA TRP A 70 25.30 1.49 -13.69
C TRP A 70 24.38 2.35 -12.83
N ALA A 71 23.51 3.20 -13.40
CA ALA A 71 22.78 4.24 -12.64
C ALA A 71 21.35 3.85 -12.20
N GLN A 72 20.77 2.79 -12.78
CA GLN A 72 19.44 2.30 -12.39
C GLN A 72 19.33 1.55 -11.04
N PRO A 73 20.32 0.80 -10.53
CA PRO A 73 20.14 -0.09 -9.37
C PRO A 73 20.08 0.62 -8.01
N PHE A 74 20.35 1.93 -7.96
CA PHE A 74 20.60 2.64 -6.72
C PHE A 74 19.43 3.51 -6.22
N LEU A 75 18.22 3.30 -6.77
CA LEU A 75 16.94 3.89 -6.30
C LEU A 75 16.43 3.22 -5.01
N VAL A 76 17.34 2.88 -4.11
CA VAL A 76 17.08 2.17 -2.86
C VAL A 76 17.09 3.17 -1.71
N ALA A 77 16.32 2.90 -0.65
CA ALA A 77 16.36 3.70 0.57
C ALA A 77 17.79 3.70 1.16
N PRO A 78 18.24 4.77 1.85
CA PRO A 78 19.62 4.90 2.28
C PRO A 78 20.17 3.68 3.05
N VAL A 79 21.39 3.26 2.73
CA VAL A 79 22.01 2.04 3.26
C VAL A 79 23.28 2.35 4.06
N ASP A 80 23.48 1.57 5.13
CA ASP A 80 24.63 1.71 6.04
C ASP A 80 25.84 0.90 5.59
N VAL A 81 25.60 -0.21 4.88
CA VAL A 81 26.63 -1.10 4.39
C VAL A 81 26.32 -1.55 2.97
N VAL A 82 27.35 -1.59 2.12
CA VAL A 82 27.29 -2.18 0.79
C VAL A 82 28.31 -3.30 0.71
N VAL A 83 27.84 -4.50 0.36
CA VAL A 83 28.67 -5.68 0.14
C VAL A 83 28.68 -5.98 -1.35
N VAL A 84 29.85 -6.05 -1.97
CA VAL A 84 30.02 -6.34 -3.40
C VAL A 84 30.85 -7.61 -3.53
N GLU A 85 30.29 -8.66 -4.13
CA GLU A 85 30.97 -9.95 -4.34
C GLU A 85 31.16 -10.25 -5.83
N ASP A 86 32.41 -10.38 -6.26
CA ASP A 86 32.89 -10.83 -7.57
C ASP A 86 32.41 -10.00 -8.79
N VAL A 87 31.56 -9.00 -8.59
CA VAL A 87 30.98 -8.12 -9.63
C VAL A 87 32.03 -7.32 -10.39
N LEU A 88 33.09 -6.91 -9.69
CA LEU A 88 34.11 -5.98 -10.21
C LEU A 88 35.37 -6.69 -10.74
N ASP A 89 35.35 -8.03 -10.78
CA ASP A 89 36.50 -8.81 -11.23
C ASP A 89 36.69 -8.75 -12.74
N ASP A 90 35.59 -8.83 -13.49
CA ASP A 90 35.59 -8.77 -14.97
C ASP A 90 35.21 -7.38 -15.52
N SER A 91 34.81 -6.44 -14.65
CA SER A 91 34.37 -5.10 -15.05
C SER A 91 35.53 -4.17 -15.42
N ARG A 92 35.39 -3.46 -16.54
CA ARG A 92 36.40 -2.50 -17.04
C ARG A 92 36.39 -1.16 -16.28
N ASP A 93 35.28 -0.77 -15.65
CA ASP A 93 35.10 0.58 -15.08
C ASP A 93 34.71 0.59 -13.59
N ALA A 94 35.58 0.00 -12.74
CA ALA A 94 35.42 0.05 -11.28
C ALA A 94 35.32 1.48 -10.73
N ASP A 95 36.04 2.44 -11.31
CA ASP A 95 35.97 3.86 -10.91
C ASP A 95 34.57 4.45 -11.14
N GLN A 96 33.88 4.04 -12.21
CA GLN A 96 32.52 4.52 -12.48
C GLN A 96 31.54 3.93 -11.46
N PHE A 97 31.67 2.63 -11.13
CA PHE A 97 30.85 2.00 -10.10
C PHE A 97 30.93 2.74 -8.76
N PHE A 98 32.13 3.01 -8.26
CA PHE A 98 32.30 3.69 -6.96
C PHE A 98 31.84 5.16 -7.01
N ARG A 99 32.01 5.85 -8.13
CA ARG A 99 31.44 7.20 -8.31
C ARG A 99 29.91 7.18 -8.23
N THR A 100 29.26 6.25 -8.94
CA THR A 100 27.80 6.12 -8.90
C THR A 100 27.31 5.68 -7.53
N LEU A 101 28.04 4.80 -6.86
CA LEU A 101 27.74 4.38 -5.49
C LEU A 101 27.82 5.56 -4.52
N GLY A 102 28.82 6.43 -4.69
CA GLY A 102 29.00 7.64 -3.88
C GLY A 102 27.95 8.73 -4.13
N THR A 103 27.30 8.76 -5.29
CA THR A 103 26.13 9.62 -5.55
C THR A 103 24.80 8.95 -5.26
N GLY A 104 24.81 7.67 -4.84
CA GLY A 104 23.65 6.82 -4.62
C GLY A 104 23.18 6.76 -3.16
N PRO A 105 22.76 5.59 -2.65
CA PRO A 105 22.04 5.45 -1.38
C PRO A 105 22.94 5.45 -0.14
N LEU A 106 24.25 5.67 -0.26
CA LEU A 106 25.15 5.57 0.88
C LEU A 106 24.93 6.69 1.90
N VAL A 107 24.74 6.34 3.17
CA VAL A 107 24.77 7.32 4.27
C VAL A 107 26.21 7.77 4.56
N PRO A 108 26.43 9.01 5.05
CA PRO A 108 27.76 9.45 5.48
C PRO A 108 28.41 8.48 6.47
N GLY A 109 29.62 8.00 6.17
CA GLY A 109 30.32 7.02 7.00
C GLY A 109 29.93 5.55 6.77
N ALA A 110 29.04 5.29 5.79
CA ALA A 110 28.65 3.94 5.38
C ALA A 110 29.86 3.07 5.02
N LEU A 111 29.75 1.78 5.29
CA LEU A 111 30.80 0.81 5.05
C LEU A 111 30.63 0.18 3.66
N VAL A 112 31.72 0.03 2.91
CA VAL A 112 31.75 -0.67 1.64
C VAL A 112 32.73 -1.83 1.77
N VAL A 113 32.22 -3.05 1.64
CA VAL A 113 32.98 -4.29 1.72
C VAL A 113 32.98 -4.90 0.32
N VAL A 114 34.16 -4.96 -0.31
CA VAL A 114 34.30 -5.51 -1.66
C VAL A 114 35.14 -6.76 -1.59
N SER A 115 34.59 -7.88 -2.04
CA SER A 115 35.25 -9.17 -2.15
C SER A 115 35.40 -9.53 -3.62
N GLY A 116 36.60 -9.88 -4.05
CA GLY A 116 36.88 -10.26 -5.43
C GLY A 116 38.32 -10.66 -5.65
N VAL A 117 38.66 -11.02 -6.88
CA VAL A 117 40.01 -11.39 -7.33
C VAL A 117 40.88 -10.16 -7.62
N ARG A 118 40.25 -9.03 -7.98
CA ARG A 118 40.97 -7.79 -8.32
C ARG A 118 41.24 -6.92 -7.09
N ASP A 119 42.44 -6.34 -7.02
CA ASP A 119 42.72 -5.26 -6.08
C ASP A 119 42.02 -3.96 -6.50
N LEU A 120 41.13 -3.47 -5.65
CA LEU A 120 40.28 -2.31 -5.90
C LEU A 120 40.63 -1.11 -4.99
N THR A 121 41.75 -1.19 -4.26
CA THR A 121 42.30 -0.12 -3.42
C THR A 121 42.43 1.21 -4.19
N GLY A 122 42.94 1.16 -5.43
CA GLY A 122 43.10 2.33 -6.30
C GLY A 122 41.76 2.96 -6.72
N PRO A 123 40.83 2.22 -7.35
CA PRO A 123 39.52 2.75 -7.74
C PRO A 123 38.64 3.26 -6.60
N ILE A 124 38.76 2.65 -5.42
CA ILE A 124 38.03 3.07 -4.22
C ILE A 124 38.56 4.43 -3.73
N THR A 125 39.89 4.58 -3.64
CA THR A 125 40.51 5.83 -3.20
C THR A 125 40.37 6.96 -4.20
N SER A 126 40.46 6.67 -5.51
CA SER A 126 40.23 7.66 -6.58
C SER A 126 38.81 8.24 -6.55
N SER A 127 37.85 7.45 -6.05
CA SER A 127 36.44 7.83 -5.92
C SER A 127 36.12 8.55 -4.60
N GLY A 128 37.14 8.81 -3.77
CA GLY A 128 37.02 9.59 -2.53
C GLY A 128 36.61 8.79 -1.30
N PHE A 129 36.56 7.45 -1.38
CA PHE A 129 36.35 6.60 -0.22
C PHE A 129 37.62 6.51 0.63
N VAL A 130 37.44 6.37 1.95
CA VAL A 130 38.53 6.22 2.91
C VAL A 130 38.70 4.74 3.24
N LEU A 131 39.83 4.15 2.90
CA LEU A 131 40.12 2.76 3.25
C LEU A 131 40.23 2.58 4.77
N GLU A 132 39.69 1.48 5.31
CA GLU A 132 39.89 1.14 6.73
C GLU A 132 41.27 0.50 6.98
N SER A 133 41.88 -0.10 5.96
CA SER A 133 43.23 -0.67 6.00
C SER A 133 44.01 -0.29 4.74
N ASP A 134 45.31 -0.03 4.89
CA ASP A 134 46.21 0.36 3.78
C ASP A 134 46.38 -0.71 2.70
N ALA A 135 45.95 -1.95 2.98
CA ALA A 135 45.97 -3.06 2.04
C ALA A 135 44.70 -3.91 2.15
N ALA A 136 44.29 -4.49 1.01
CA ALA A 136 43.23 -5.48 0.97
C ALA A 136 43.63 -6.74 1.76
N VAL A 137 42.70 -7.27 2.56
CA VAL A 137 42.90 -8.50 3.32
C VAL A 137 42.83 -9.68 2.35
N ALA A 138 43.94 -10.36 2.11
CA ALA A 138 43.96 -11.58 1.31
C ALA A 138 43.21 -12.70 2.06
N LEU A 139 42.14 -13.21 1.44
CA LEU A 139 41.40 -14.39 1.89
C LEU A 139 42.06 -15.68 1.40
N ASP A 140 42.54 -15.67 0.15
CA ASP A 140 43.25 -16.78 -0.50
C ASP A 140 44.31 -16.24 -1.50
N GLU A 141 45.11 -17.11 -2.13
CA GLU A 141 46.12 -16.79 -3.16
C GLU A 141 45.59 -15.97 -4.35
N ARG A 142 44.26 -15.84 -4.47
CA ARG A 142 43.58 -15.13 -5.56
C ARG A 142 42.44 -14.22 -5.14
N ARG A 143 42.04 -14.13 -3.86
CA ARG A 143 40.84 -13.37 -3.46
C ARG A 143 41.16 -12.41 -2.33
N HIS A 144 40.66 -11.19 -2.45
CA HIS A 144 40.95 -10.07 -1.59
C HIS A 144 39.65 -9.43 -1.10
N ILE A 145 39.62 -9.04 0.18
CA ILE A 145 38.59 -8.14 0.72
C ILE A 145 39.20 -6.75 0.86
N THR A 146 38.56 -5.77 0.24
CA THR A 146 38.83 -4.36 0.47
C THR A 146 37.68 -3.75 1.26
N VAL A 147 38.01 -3.07 2.36
CA VAL A 147 37.02 -2.41 3.22
C VAL A 147 37.29 -0.91 3.20
N ALA A 148 36.25 -0.15 2.90
CA ALA A 148 36.31 1.29 2.80
C ALA A 148 35.09 1.95 3.44
N ARG A 149 35.21 3.22 3.77
CA ARG A 149 34.12 4.05 4.27
C ARG A 149 33.81 5.16 3.29
N PHE A 150 32.53 5.38 3.10
CA PHE A 150 32.03 6.56 2.41
C PHE A 150 32.40 7.81 3.21
N PRO A 151 33.00 8.84 2.58
CA PRO A 151 33.43 10.04 3.27
C PRO A 151 32.26 10.64 4.07
N SER A 152 32.50 10.82 5.38
CA SER A 152 31.59 11.58 6.22
C SER A 152 32.03 13.03 6.20
N PHE A 153 31.08 13.97 6.28
CA PHE A 153 31.37 15.41 6.41
C PHE A 153 32.29 15.76 7.62
N THR A 154 32.58 14.78 8.49
CA THR A 154 33.35 14.93 9.72
C THR A 154 34.80 14.45 9.66
N THR A 155 35.33 13.93 8.54
CA THR A 155 36.73 13.43 8.49
C THR A 155 37.75 14.40 7.90
N ALA A 156 37.36 15.58 7.45
CA ALA A 156 38.32 16.64 7.18
C ALA A 156 38.84 17.20 8.51
N ARG A 157 39.94 16.62 9.05
CA ARG A 157 40.67 17.24 10.17
C ARG A 157 41.13 18.64 9.72
N PRO A 158 40.66 19.73 10.33
CA PRO A 158 41.13 21.06 9.98
C PRO A 158 42.59 21.19 10.43
N GLN A 159 43.45 21.67 9.55
CA GLN A 159 44.89 21.82 9.84
C GLN A 159 45.22 23.12 10.61
N SER A 160 44.23 23.90 11.06
CA SER A 160 44.47 25.14 11.82
C SER A 160 43.38 25.47 12.86
N PRO A 161 43.75 26.12 13.99
CA PRO A 161 42.81 26.49 15.05
C PRO A 161 41.78 27.57 14.66
N GLU A 162 42.08 28.40 13.66
CA GLU A 162 41.12 29.38 13.11
C GLU A 162 40.01 28.70 12.27
N ALA A 163 40.34 27.59 11.59
CA ALA A 163 39.36 26.79 10.86
C ALA A 163 38.42 26.03 11.81
N ASP A 164 38.90 25.62 12.98
CA ASP A 164 38.08 25.00 14.04
C ASP A 164 37.04 25.97 14.62
N GLU A 165 37.42 27.23 14.88
CA GLU A 165 36.49 28.23 15.38
C GLU A 165 35.43 28.63 14.34
N ALA A 166 35.83 28.80 13.07
CA ALA A 166 34.91 29.08 11.97
C ALA A 166 33.92 27.93 11.75
N SER A 167 34.39 26.68 11.75
CA SER A 167 33.55 25.48 11.60
C SER A 167 32.61 25.31 12.80
N ALA A 168 33.08 25.56 14.03
CA ALA A 168 32.25 25.49 15.22
C ALA A 168 31.16 26.59 15.25
N ALA A 169 31.43 27.76 14.67
CA ALA A 169 30.44 28.83 14.54
C ALA A 169 29.37 28.47 13.50
N GLU A 170 29.78 27.88 12.36
CA GLU A 170 28.86 27.42 11.33
C GLU A 170 27.97 26.27 11.82
N VAL A 171 28.53 25.29 12.53
CA VAL A 171 27.77 24.20 13.16
C VAL A 171 26.74 24.72 14.16
N ARG A 172 27.09 25.74 14.96
CA ARG A 172 26.13 26.39 15.89
C ARG A 172 25.00 27.10 15.14
N ARG A 173 25.31 27.75 14.02
CA ARG A 173 24.29 28.38 13.17
C ARG A 173 23.35 27.35 12.56
N LEU A 174 23.90 26.29 11.98
CA LEU A 174 23.12 25.20 11.38
C LEU A 174 22.28 24.47 12.44
N ALA A 175 22.79 24.30 13.66
CA ALA A 175 22.03 23.72 14.76
C ALA A 175 20.81 24.59 15.12
N HIS A 176 20.96 25.91 15.20
CA HIS A 176 19.83 26.82 15.43
C HIS A 176 18.82 26.84 14.27
N GLU A 177 19.28 26.73 13.02
CA GLU A 177 18.39 26.63 11.85
C GLU A 177 17.64 25.29 11.84
N LEU A 178 18.30 24.18 12.22
CA LEU A 178 17.66 22.88 12.41
C LEU A 178 16.62 22.89 13.54
N GLU A 179 16.87 23.59 14.63
CA GLU A 179 15.92 23.70 15.73
C GLU A 179 14.66 24.48 15.30
N ARG A 180 14.83 25.58 14.55
CA ARG A 180 13.70 26.33 13.97
C ARG A 180 12.87 25.50 12.99
N THR A 181 13.53 24.73 12.12
CA THR A 181 12.82 23.85 11.17
C THR A 181 12.09 22.72 11.88
N ARG A 182 12.66 22.15 12.95
CA ARG A 182 11.98 21.18 13.82
C ARG A 182 10.77 21.77 14.51
N GLU A 183 10.86 22.99 15.02
CA GLU A 183 9.70 23.69 15.61
C GLU A 183 8.59 23.93 14.59
N LEU A 184 8.94 24.36 13.37
CA LEU A 184 7.97 24.54 12.28
C LEU A 184 7.32 23.21 11.90
N LEU A 185 8.10 22.14 11.72
CA LEU A 185 7.59 20.80 11.46
C LEU A 185 6.68 20.29 12.58
N ALA A 186 7.00 20.57 13.84
CA ALA A 186 6.15 20.20 14.97
C ALA A 186 4.82 20.96 14.94
N ARG A 187 4.82 22.25 14.59
CA ARG A 187 3.58 23.05 14.43
C ARG A 187 2.74 22.55 13.26
N GLU A 188 3.35 22.29 12.10
CA GLU A 188 2.67 21.73 10.92
C GLU A 188 2.03 20.37 11.25
N ARG A 189 2.78 19.47 11.90
CA ARG A 189 2.24 18.18 12.36
C ARG A 189 1.05 18.35 13.30
N ALA A 190 1.09 19.34 14.20
CA ALA A 190 -0.02 19.63 15.10
C ALA A 190 -1.24 20.24 14.38
N THR A 191 -1.03 20.96 13.28
CA THR A 191 -2.13 21.46 12.43
C THR A 191 -2.77 20.32 11.66
N ILE A 192 -1.96 19.50 10.98
CA ILE A 192 -2.44 18.31 10.23
C ILE A 192 -3.20 17.36 11.16
N ALA A 193 -2.70 17.11 12.37
CA ALA A 193 -3.40 16.26 13.33
C ALA A 193 -4.79 16.79 13.72
N ARG A 194 -4.93 18.12 13.86
CA ARG A 194 -6.22 18.76 14.15
C ARG A 194 -7.17 18.68 12.96
N GLU A 195 -6.68 18.89 11.75
CA GLU A 195 -7.48 18.74 10.52
C GLU A 195 -7.96 17.31 10.33
N MET A 196 -7.07 16.32 10.53
CA MET A 196 -7.42 14.90 10.47
C MET A 196 -8.46 14.53 11.53
N GLN A 197 -8.36 15.08 12.73
CA GLN A 197 -9.35 14.85 13.78
C GLN A 197 -10.71 15.48 13.42
N SER A 198 -10.71 16.70 12.87
CA SER A 198 -11.93 17.34 12.36
C SER A 198 -12.58 16.52 11.25
N GLY A 199 -11.80 16.06 10.27
CA GLY A 199 -12.28 15.22 9.19
C GLY A 199 -12.85 13.88 9.69
N LYS A 200 -12.23 13.27 10.71
CA LYS A 200 -12.77 12.08 11.37
C LYS A 200 -14.12 12.35 12.05
N ASP A 201 -14.24 13.47 12.75
CA ASP A 201 -15.48 13.84 13.44
C ASP A 201 -16.62 14.13 12.46
N GLU A 202 -16.32 14.74 11.30
CA GLU A 202 -17.26 14.92 10.20
C GLU A 202 -17.74 13.60 9.59
N LEU A 203 -16.81 12.67 9.32
CA LEU A 203 -17.15 11.33 8.82
C LEU A 203 -18.05 10.57 9.81
N LEU A 204 -17.74 10.63 11.12
CA LEU A 204 -18.58 10.03 12.15
C LEU A 204 -19.97 10.68 12.22
N ALA A 205 -20.09 11.98 11.94
CA ALA A 205 -21.39 12.65 11.86
C ALA A 205 -22.19 12.19 10.63
N MET A 206 -21.53 12.02 9.48
CA MET A 206 -22.15 11.46 8.27
C MET A 206 -22.63 10.03 8.49
N ASP A 207 -21.82 9.17 9.12
CA ASP A 207 -22.21 7.80 9.45
C ASP A 207 -23.46 7.73 10.32
N ARG A 208 -23.57 8.61 11.32
CA ARG A 208 -24.79 8.73 12.14
C ARG A 208 -26.01 9.12 11.30
N GLN A 209 -25.86 10.10 10.39
CA GLN A 209 -26.95 10.50 9.49
C GLN A 209 -27.37 9.36 8.55
N ILE A 210 -26.42 8.59 8.03
CA ILE A 210 -26.69 7.43 7.19
C ILE A 210 -27.48 6.37 7.97
N ASN A 211 -27.07 6.07 9.21
CA ASN A 211 -27.78 5.11 10.06
C ASN A 211 -29.23 5.56 10.37
N ASP A 212 -29.43 6.84 10.68
CA ASP A 212 -30.77 7.42 10.87
C ASP A 212 -31.65 7.28 9.62
N LEU A 213 -31.08 7.54 8.44
CA LEU A 213 -31.78 7.38 7.17
C LEU A 213 -32.12 5.91 6.89
N GLN A 214 -31.21 4.99 7.18
CA GLN A 214 -31.46 3.56 7.04
C GLN A 214 -32.59 3.08 7.96
N GLU A 215 -32.62 3.52 9.22
CA GLU A 215 -33.68 3.16 10.16
C GLU A 215 -35.04 3.74 9.72
N ARG A 216 -35.07 4.99 9.24
CA ARG A 216 -36.29 5.58 8.66
C ARG A 216 -36.77 4.81 7.44
N LEU A 217 -35.85 4.41 6.57
CA LEU A 217 -36.15 3.65 5.37
C LEU A 217 -36.70 2.25 5.70
N GLN A 218 -36.15 1.58 6.72
CA GLN A 218 -36.70 0.31 7.22
C GLN A 218 -38.12 0.49 7.78
N ARG A 219 -38.36 1.54 8.58
CA ARG A 219 -39.70 1.87 9.10
C ARG A 219 -40.70 2.14 7.97
N LEU A 220 -40.29 2.86 6.92
CA LEU A 220 -41.13 3.10 5.74
C LEU A 220 -41.41 1.81 4.95
N ARG A 221 -40.41 0.94 4.76
CA ARG A 221 -40.60 -0.38 4.13
C ARG A 221 -41.63 -1.22 4.91
N HIS A 222 -41.52 -1.28 6.23
CA HIS A 222 -42.48 -1.99 7.07
C HIS A 222 -43.90 -1.43 6.92
N LYS A 223 -44.06 -0.11 7.01
CA LYS A 223 -45.36 0.55 6.76
C LYS A 223 -45.90 0.25 5.36
N ASN A 224 -45.05 0.23 4.33
CA ASN A 224 -45.46 -0.08 2.97
C ASN A 224 -45.99 -1.51 2.83
N VAL A 225 -45.33 -2.48 3.48
CA VAL A 225 -45.81 -3.88 3.54
C VAL A 225 -47.18 -3.95 4.21
N LEU A 226 -47.36 -3.30 5.36
CA LEU A 226 -48.66 -3.26 6.05
C LEU A 226 -49.75 -2.60 5.19
N LEU A 227 -49.43 -1.49 4.51
CA LEU A 227 -50.35 -0.82 3.60
C LEU A 227 -50.75 -1.72 2.43
N ARG A 228 -49.81 -2.44 1.81
CA ARG A 228 -50.10 -3.41 0.75
C ARG A 228 -51.01 -4.53 1.24
N ALA A 229 -50.74 -5.07 2.42
CA ALA A 229 -51.59 -6.09 3.04
C ALA A 229 -53.01 -5.56 3.30
N ARG A 230 -53.13 -4.31 3.80
CA ARG A 230 -54.43 -3.67 4.04
C ARG A 230 -55.19 -3.42 2.75
N VAL A 231 -54.52 -2.96 1.69
CA VAL A 231 -55.13 -2.78 0.37
C VAL A 231 -55.65 -4.11 -0.17
N ALA A 232 -54.86 -5.18 -0.07
CA ALA A 232 -55.29 -6.52 -0.49
C ALA A 232 -56.47 -7.06 0.35
N GLN A 233 -56.54 -6.74 1.65
CA GLN A 233 -57.69 -7.06 2.48
C GLN A 233 -58.94 -6.30 2.03
N VAL A 234 -58.84 -4.98 1.87
CA VAL A 234 -59.98 -4.14 1.44
C VAL A 234 -60.49 -4.56 0.06
N SER A 235 -59.60 -4.93 -0.86
CA SER A 235 -60.01 -5.47 -2.17
C SER A 235 -60.85 -6.75 -2.01
N ARG A 236 -60.41 -7.69 -1.16
CA ARG A 236 -61.16 -8.92 -0.90
C ARG A 236 -62.53 -8.67 -0.25
N GLU A 237 -62.59 -7.76 0.72
CA GLU A 237 -63.85 -7.36 1.37
C GLU A 237 -64.81 -6.72 0.37
N ARG A 238 -64.28 -5.88 -0.53
CA ARG A 238 -65.05 -5.29 -1.64
C ARG A 238 -65.59 -6.37 -2.58
N ASP A 239 -64.76 -7.32 -3.00
CA ASP A 239 -65.17 -8.40 -3.92
C ASP A 239 -66.27 -9.27 -3.30
N LEU A 240 -66.15 -9.62 -2.01
CA LEU A 240 -67.19 -10.33 -1.26
C LEU A 240 -68.49 -9.52 -1.15
N SER A 241 -68.40 -8.21 -0.97
CA SER A 241 -69.59 -7.35 -0.92
C SER A 241 -70.28 -7.29 -2.29
N HIS A 242 -69.52 -7.20 -3.39
CA HIS A 242 -70.07 -7.21 -4.74
C HIS A 242 -70.77 -8.54 -5.06
N THR A 243 -70.20 -9.68 -4.65
CA THR A 243 -70.86 -10.98 -4.86
C THR A 243 -72.15 -11.12 -4.04
N GLN A 244 -72.17 -10.61 -2.80
CA GLN A 244 -73.39 -10.58 -1.97
C GLN A 244 -74.47 -9.68 -2.57
N VAL A 245 -74.11 -8.49 -3.05
CA VAL A 245 -75.05 -7.58 -3.72
C VAL A 245 -75.63 -8.23 -4.96
N ALA A 246 -74.79 -8.83 -5.82
CA ALA A 246 -75.24 -9.51 -7.03
C ALA A 246 -76.20 -10.68 -6.71
N ALA A 247 -75.93 -11.46 -5.67
CA ALA A 247 -76.81 -12.54 -5.23
C ALA A 247 -78.17 -12.01 -4.74
N LEU A 248 -78.17 -10.95 -3.92
CA LEU A 248 -79.40 -10.31 -3.44
C LEU A 248 -80.21 -9.67 -4.58
N GLU A 249 -79.55 -9.05 -5.56
CA GLU A 249 -80.20 -8.53 -6.76
C GLU A 249 -80.90 -9.64 -7.55
N GLN A 250 -80.24 -10.80 -7.69
CA GLN A 250 -80.81 -11.96 -8.35
C GLN A 250 -82.01 -12.55 -7.58
N ASP A 251 -81.90 -12.65 -6.25
CA ASP A 251 -83.02 -13.10 -5.39
C ASP A 251 -84.21 -12.15 -5.46
N LEU A 252 -83.96 -10.83 -5.44
CA LEU A 252 -85.00 -9.81 -5.58
C LEU A 252 -85.69 -9.89 -6.94
N PHE A 253 -84.92 -10.12 -8.01
CA PHE A 253 -85.45 -10.31 -9.36
C PHE A 253 -86.40 -11.52 -9.41
N LEU A 254 -85.95 -12.68 -8.93
CA LEU A 254 -86.75 -13.91 -8.90
C LEU A 254 -88.00 -13.76 -8.01
N ALA A 255 -87.88 -13.06 -6.88
CA ALA A 255 -89.02 -12.78 -6.00
C ALA A 255 -90.06 -11.87 -6.68
N ARG A 256 -89.61 -10.86 -7.44
CA ARG A 256 -90.48 -9.96 -8.21
C ARG A 256 -91.20 -10.71 -9.32
N ASP A 257 -90.50 -11.54 -10.08
CA ASP A 257 -91.09 -12.39 -11.13
C ASP A 257 -92.09 -13.38 -10.54
N SER A 258 -91.76 -14.03 -9.42
CA SER A 258 -92.66 -14.97 -8.73
C SER A 258 -93.92 -14.29 -8.21
N ARG A 259 -93.86 -13.01 -7.81
CA ARG A 259 -95.07 -12.23 -7.47
C ARG A 259 -95.88 -11.87 -8.72
N ALA A 260 -95.22 -11.47 -9.80
CA ALA A 260 -95.87 -11.15 -11.07
C ALA A 260 -96.62 -12.36 -11.63
N VAL A 261 -95.99 -13.55 -11.65
CA VAL A 261 -96.61 -14.81 -12.08
C VAL A 261 -97.83 -15.15 -11.22
N ARG A 262 -97.73 -15.04 -9.88
CA ARG A 262 -98.87 -15.27 -8.98
C ARG A 262 -100.02 -14.28 -9.22
N ALA A 263 -99.71 -13.02 -9.48
CA ALA A 263 -100.72 -12.01 -9.79
C ALA A 263 -101.48 -12.36 -11.10
N VAL A 264 -100.75 -12.72 -12.16
CA VAL A 264 -101.33 -13.14 -13.45
C VAL A 264 -102.19 -14.40 -13.28
N ALA A 265 -101.69 -15.43 -12.59
CA ALA A 265 -102.45 -16.65 -12.33
C ALA A 265 -103.78 -16.36 -11.60
N SER A 266 -103.78 -15.44 -10.63
CA SER A 266 -105.00 -15.03 -9.92
C SER A 266 -106.03 -14.32 -10.81
N VAL A 267 -105.57 -13.61 -11.84
CA VAL A 267 -106.43 -12.92 -12.80
C VAL A 267 -107.01 -13.93 -13.79
N VAL A 268 -106.20 -14.87 -14.27
CA VAL A 268 -106.62 -15.95 -15.16
C VAL A 268 -107.66 -16.85 -14.48
N GLU A 269 -107.44 -17.24 -13.22
CA GLU A 269 -108.42 -18.01 -12.44
C GLU A 269 -109.75 -17.26 -12.27
N ARG A 270 -109.71 -15.96 -11.98
CA ARG A 270 -110.93 -15.13 -11.92
C ARG A 270 -111.64 -15.04 -13.26
N ALA A 271 -110.90 -14.95 -14.37
CA ALA A 271 -111.48 -14.91 -15.71
C ALA A 271 -112.12 -16.26 -16.11
N ARG A 272 -111.48 -17.40 -15.78
CA ARG A 272 -112.06 -18.73 -15.98
C ARG A 272 -113.34 -18.94 -15.19
N ARG A 273 -113.35 -18.62 -13.89
CA ARG A 273 -114.56 -18.72 -13.06
C ARG A 273 -115.73 -17.87 -13.59
N ARG A 274 -115.45 -16.72 -14.22
CA ARG A 274 -116.49 -15.90 -14.87
C ARG A 274 -116.99 -16.49 -16.18
N LYS A 275 -116.15 -17.24 -16.91
CA LYS A 275 -116.51 -17.91 -18.16
C LYS A 275 -117.26 -19.22 -17.92
N ASP A 276 -116.89 -19.97 -16.88
CA ASP A 276 -117.52 -21.26 -16.53
C ASP A 276 -118.79 -21.09 -15.68
N GLY A 277 -119.06 -19.86 -15.21
CA GLY A 277 -120.27 -19.48 -14.46
C GLY A 277 -121.31 -18.71 -15.27
N ALA A 278 -121.19 -18.71 -16.60
CA ALA A 278 -122.15 -18.19 -17.57
C ALA A 278 -122.60 -19.33 -18.50
#